data_AF-A0A7G8WIV9-F1
#
_entry.id   AF-A0A7G8WIV9-F1
#
_cell.length_a   1.000
_cell.length_b   1.000
_cell.length_c   1.000
_cell.angle_alpha   90.00
_cell.angle_beta   90.00
_cell.angle_gamma   90.00
#
_symmetry.space_group_name_H-M   'P 1'
#
loop_
_entity.id
_entity.type
_entity.pdbx_description
1 polymer ?
#
loop_
_entity_poly.entity_id
_entity_poly.type
_entity_poly.pdbx_seq_one_letter_code
_entity_poly.pdbx_strand_id
1 'polypeptide(L)'
;MPPERIRVASVPAGHPYVQHLTDPGGDGAVIRLPDPRPSVAGAGPDQWWPPRMLDLVWVEQHHDEFDLMHLHFGFDDATPGHLAAWVGLLARLGIPLVLTVHDLVNPHFADPAAHLAQLEILVPAAAALITLTNSAASVILDRWGRQATVIPHPHIVPLSRMGRRATPGDKFVIGVHAKSLRANIDPLPVLTALLPGLTDLPGVVLRVDVHPEVLRETDHDPRATGLRRWILAARDHRQVQIEVHPRLDDDQLWNYLQSIDLCILPYGFGTHSGWLEACVDLGTAVLVPAAGSYSDQHGHPRYGPGTTGLLDRVRAIVADPGSARPARPDRAGQRREIAATHEQVYRRVLRQGRSSKE
;
A
#
# COMPACT_ATOMS: atom_id res chain seq x y z
N MET A 1 31.90 9.45 13.68
CA MET A 1 31.66 8.78 12.38
C MET A 1 30.58 7.71 12.55
N PRO A 2 29.48 7.73 11.76
CA PRO A 2 28.50 6.61 11.78
C PRO A 2 29.21 5.28 11.45
N PRO A 3 28.69 4.14 11.91
CA PRO A 3 29.35 2.86 11.66
C PRO A 3 29.41 2.58 10.15
N GLU A 4 30.41 1.80 9.74
CA GLU A 4 30.57 1.38 8.35
C GLU A 4 29.35 0.61 7.86
N ARG A 5 28.84 -0.30 8.70
CA ARG A 5 27.57 -1.01 8.55
C ARG A 5 26.53 -0.55 9.58
N ILE A 6 25.26 -0.47 9.20
CA ILE A 6 24.14 -0.02 10.04
C ILE A 6 23.19 -1.18 10.26
N ARG A 7 23.00 -1.57 11.52
CA ARG A 7 22.07 -2.61 11.94
C ARG A 7 20.70 -1.99 12.20
N VAL A 8 19.68 -2.45 11.48
CA VAL A 8 18.32 -1.89 11.53
C VAL A 8 17.33 -2.95 11.99
N ALA A 9 16.65 -2.69 13.10
CA ALA A 9 15.45 -3.42 13.49
C ALA A 9 14.27 -2.89 12.67
N SER A 10 13.98 -3.52 11.53
CA SER A 10 12.84 -3.16 10.68
C SER A 10 11.58 -3.90 11.14
N VAL A 11 10.47 -3.18 11.29
CA VAL A 11 9.24 -3.73 11.87
C VAL A 11 8.10 -3.75 10.84
N PRO A 12 7.75 -4.93 10.28
CA PRO A 12 8.52 -6.19 10.26
C PRO A 12 9.49 -6.26 9.07
N ALA A 13 10.62 -6.94 9.25
CA ALA A 13 11.66 -7.11 8.24
C ALA A 13 11.26 -8.06 7.11
N GLY A 14 10.40 -9.04 7.42
CA GLY A 14 9.91 -10.05 6.49
C GLY A 14 8.85 -9.53 5.51
N HIS A 15 8.32 -8.32 5.71
CA HIS A 15 7.32 -7.76 4.79
C HIS A 15 7.94 -7.50 3.40
N PRO A 16 7.28 -7.89 2.28
CA PRO A 16 7.84 -7.73 0.93
C PRO A 16 8.30 -6.30 0.59
N TYR A 17 7.53 -5.28 1.01
CA TYR A 17 7.95 -3.88 0.92
C TYR A 17 9.34 -3.65 1.53
N VAL A 18 9.56 -4.14 2.74
CA VAL A 18 10.79 -3.93 3.53
C VAL A 18 11.96 -4.68 2.92
N GLN A 19 11.73 -5.89 2.41
CA GLN A 19 12.73 -6.66 1.66
C GLN A 19 13.20 -5.92 0.39
N HIS A 20 12.31 -5.16 -0.24
CA HIS A 20 12.64 -4.34 -1.40
C HIS A 20 13.32 -3.00 -1.06
N LEU A 21 13.60 -2.71 0.21
CA LEU A 21 14.41 -1.56 0.62
C LEU A 21 15.91 -1.86 0.65
N THR A 22 16.30 -3.07 0.28
CA THR A 22 17.70 -3.52 0.18
C THR A 22 18.13 -3.51 -1.28
N ASP A 23 19.38 -3.11 -1.52
CA ASP A 23 20.00 -3.19 -2.84
C ASP A 23 19.99 -4.65 -3.33
N PRO A 24 19.45 -4.94 -4.52
CA PRO A 24 19.43 -6.30 -5.07
C PRO A 24 20.83 -6.89 -5.29
N GLY A 25 21.89 -6.08 -5.36
CA GLY A 25 23.28 -6.52 -5.47
C GLY A 25 23.88 -7.08 -4.18
N GLY A 26 23.26 -6.87 -3.01
CA GLY A 26 23.70 -7.47 -1.74
C GLY A 26 24.84 -6.76 -0.99
N ASP A 27 25.47 -5.74 -1.59
CA ASP A 27 26.63 -5.02 -1.02
C ASP A 27 26.26 -3.77 -0.20
N GLY A 28 25.01 -3.68 0.27
CA GLY A 28 24.54 -2.52 1.02
C GLY A 28 25.15 -2.40 2.42
N ALA A 29 25.35 -1.16 2.89
CA ALA A 29 25.82 -0.90 4.26
C ALA A 29 24.76 -1.22 5.33
N VAL A 30 23.50 -1.44 4.95
CA VAL A 30 22.38 -1.68 5.85
C VAL A 30 22.14 -3.18 6.05
N ILE A 31 22.23 -3.63 7.29
CA ILE A 31 21.88 -4.99 7.72
C ILE A 31 20.53 -4.91 8.44
N ARG A 32 19.51 -5.61 7.93
CA ARG A 32 18.20 -5.71 8.60
C ARG A 32 18.17 -6.96 9.46
N LEU A 33 17.78 -6.80 10.72
CA LEU A 33 17.61 -7.94 11.62
C LEU A 33 16.42 -8.79 11.16
N PRO A 34 16.49 -10.12 11.29
CA PRO A 34 15.32 -10.97 11.04
C PRO A 34 14.22 -10.71 12.07
N ASP A 35 12.97 -10.93 11.68
CA ASP A 35 11.85 -10.83 12.61
C ASP A 35 11.99 -11.88 13.74
N PRO A 36 11.90 -11.48 15.02
CA PRO A 36 11.95 -12.43 16.11
C PRO A 36 10.74 -13.35 16.08
N ARG A 37 10.94 -14.62 16.44
CA ARG A 37 9.84 -15.60 16.50
C ARG A 37 8.78 -15.15 17.51
N PRO A 38 7.47 -15.34 17.21
CA PRO A 38 6.42 -15.07 18.17
C PRO A 38 6.62 -15.84 19.48
N SER A 39 6.15 -15.28 20.61
CA SER A 39 6.22 -15.92 21.95
C SER A 39 5.32 -17.14 22.07
N VAL A 40 4.42 -17.38 21.11
CA VAL A 40 3.32 -18.33 21.25
C VAL A 40 3.76 -19.70 20.72
N ALA A 41 3.63 -20.73 21.56
CA ALA A 41 3.92 -22.11 21.19
C ALA A 41 3.01 -22.55 20.01
N GLY A 42 3.62 -23.05 18.94
CA GLY A 42 2.89 -23.51 17.75
C GLY A 42 2.57 -22.44 16.70
N ALA A 43 3.15 -21.23 16.80
CA ALA A 43 3.02 -20.22 15.76
C ALA A 43 3.53 -20.75 14.40
N GLY A 44 2.61 -20.98 13.48
CA GLY A 44 2.92 -21.34 12.10
C GLY A 44 3.49 -20.15 11.31
N PRO A 45 4.23 -20.40 10.21
CA PRO A 45 4.87 -19.35 9.40
C PRO A 45 3.88 -18.33 8.79
N ASP A 46 2.61 -18.69 8.63
CA ASP A 46 1.57 -17.85 7.99
C ASP A 46 0.64 -17.13 8.98
N GLN A 47 0.84 -17.32 10.29
CA GLN A 47 -0.01 -16.71 11.31
C GLN A 47 0.50 -15.31 11.66
N TRP A 48 -0.36 -14.30 11.55
CA TRP A 48 -0.03 -12.93 11.90
C TRP A 48 0.01 -12.75 13.43
N TRP A 49 1.05 -12.07 13.91
CA TRP A 49 1.24 -11.73 15.33
C TRP A 49 1.75 -10.30 15.45
N PRO A 50 1.43 -9.58 16.54
CA PRO A 50 2.07 -8.31 16.84
C PRO A 50 3.60 -8.46 16.79
N PRO A 51 4.33 -7.63 16.03
CA PRO A 51 5.77 -7.76 15.89
C PRO A 51 6.46 -7.70 17.25
N ARG A 52 7.29 -8.70 17.56
CA ARG A 52 8.03 -8.77 18.84
C ARG A 52 8.93 -7.57 19.09
N MET A 53 9.36 -6.87 18.04
CA MET A 53 10.13 -5.64 18.16
C MET A 53 9.33 -4.46 18.73
N LEU A 54 7.99 -4.57 18.83
CA LEU A 54 7.12 -3.63 19.56
C LEU A 54 6.97 -3.97 21.06
N ASP A 55 7.52 -5.10 21.52
CA ASP A 55 7.48 -5.52 22.92
C ASP A 55 8.58 -4.80 23.72
N LEU A 56 8.21 -4.19 24.86
CA LEU A 56 9.13 -3.45 25.73
C LEU A 56 10.26 -4.33 26.27
N VAL A 57 9.94 -5.56 26.68
CA VAL A 57 10.92 -6.51 27.25
C VAL A 57 11.91 -6.95 26.19
N TRP A 58 11.43 -7.17 24.95
CA TRP A 58 12.32 -7.50 23.84
C TRP A 58 13.29 -6.35 23.55
N VAL A 59 12.81 -5.11 23.52
CA VAL A 59 13.68 -3.94 23.31
C VAL A 59 14.72 -3.82 24.41
N GLU A 60 14.35 -3.99 25.69
CA GLU A 60 15.29 -3.96 26.82
C GLU A 60 16.40 -5.02 26.68
N GLN A 61 16.04 -6.23 26.23
CA GLN A 61 16.97 -7.35 26.12
C GLN A 61 17.90 -7.26 24.89
N HIS A 62 17.44 -6.63 23.81
CA HIS A 62 18.11 -6.71 22.51
C HIS A 62 18.60 -5.36 21.95
N HIS A 63 18.47 -4.26 22.70
CA HIS A 63 18.82 -2.93 22.20
C HIS A 63 20.27 -2.78 21.70
N ASP A 64 21.22 -3.54 22.25
CA ASP A 64 22.62 -3.52 21.82
C ASP A 64 22.85 -4.21 20.45
N GLU A 65 21.85 -4.95 19.94
CA GLU A 65 21.92 -5.72 18.70
C GLU A 65 21.64 -4.89 17.43
N PHE A 66 21.11 -3.68 17.59
CA PHE A 66 20.77 -2.80 16.47
C PHE A 66 21.08 -1.33 16.77
N ASP A 67 21.28 -0.54 15.72
CA ASP A 67 21.69 0.86 15.85
C ASP A 67 20.48 1.81 15.79
N LEU A 68 19.40 1.38 15.14
CA LEU A 68 18.14 2.12 15.04
C LEU A 68 16.97 1.18 14.76
N MET A 69 15.76 1.68 15.00
CA MET A 69 14.53 0.96 14.68
C MET A 69 13.77 1.67 13.55
N HIS A 70 13.30 0.91 12.55
CA HIS A 70 12.50 1.43 11.44
C HIS A 70 11.12 0.78 11.42
N LEU A 71 10.11 1.52 11.88
CA LEU A 71 8.73 1.08 11.95
C LEU A 71 8.03 1.28 10.59
N HIS A 72 7.40 0.22 10.07
CA HIS A 72 6.57 0.26 8.86
C HIS A 72 5.13 -0.18 9.15
N PHE A 73 4.94 -1.35 9.75
CA PHE A 73 3.61 -1.99 9.91
C PHE A 73 3.50 -2.73 11.24
N GLY A 74 2.31 -3.28 11.52
CA GLY A 74 2.08 -4.24 12.61
C GLY A 74 1.83 -3.60 13.97
N PHE A 75 1.65 -2.28 14.01
CA PHE A 75 1.24 -1.57 15.22
C PHE A 75 -0.29 -1.40 15.32
N ASP A 76 -1.05 -2.00 14.41
CA ASP A 76 -2.52 -1.84 14.31
C ASP A 76 -3.24 -2.18 15.62
N ASP A 77 -2.79 -3.22 16.32
CA ASP A 77 -3.35 -3.67 17.61
C ASP A 77 -2.71 -2.96 18.82
N ALA A 78 -1.67 -2.15 18.63
CA ALA A 78 -0.99 -1.46 19.71
C ALA A 78 -1.84 -0.29 20.21
N THR A 79 -2.07 -0.22 21.52
CA THR A 79 -2.75 0.93 22.11
C THR A 79 -1.83 2.17 22.08
N PRO A 80 -2.38 3.40 22.04
CA PRO A 80 -1.56 4.61 22.14
C PRO A 80 -0.69 4.65 23.41
N GLY A 81 -1.18 4.12 24.53
CA GLY A 81 -0.40 4.02 25.78
C GLY A 81 0.79 3.06 25.66
N HIS A 82 0.61 1.92 24.98
CA HIS A 82 1.71 1.00 24.68
C HIS A 82 2.75 1.65 23.78
N LEU A 83 2.32 2.31 22.69
CA LEU A 83 3.22 3.01 21.78
C LEU A 83 3.97 4.13 22.49
N ALA A 84 3.33 4.88 23.39
CA ALA A 84 3.96 5.93 24.18
C ALA A 84 5.05 5.36 25.11
N ALA A 85 4.77 4.24 25.79
CA ALA A 85 5.77 3.55 26.61
C ALA A 85 6.94 3.04 25.75
N TRP A 86 6.65 2.51 24.56
CA TRP A 86 7.64 1.96 23.65
C TRP A 86 8.56 3.03 23.06
N VAL A 87 8.02 4.14 22.54
CA VAL A 87 8.85 5.26 22.06
C VAL A 87 9.65 5.89 23.22
N GLY A 88 9.07 5.95 24.42
CA GLY A 88 9.76 6.42 25.62
C GLY A 88 10.94 5.51 26.01
N LEU A 89 10.78 4.19 25.89
CA LEU A 89 11.86 3.23 26.11
C LEU A 89 12.99 3.41 25.08
N LEU A 90 12.66 3.51 23.78
CA LEU A 90 13.65 3.77 22.73
C LEU A 90 14.44 5.05 23.01
N ALA A 91 13.75 6.13 23.40
CA ALA A 91 14.38 7.40 23.75
C ALA A 91 15.33 7.27 24.96
N ARG A 92 14.94 6.58 26.03
CA ARG A 92 15.80 6.35 27.22
C ARG A 92 17.06 5.56 26.87
N LEU A 93 16.94 4.58 25.98
CA LEU A 93 18.07 3.78 25.49
C LEU A 93 18.90 4.54 24.42
N GLY A 94 18.42 5.70 23.98
CA GLY A 94 19.06 6.50 22.92
C GLY A 94 19.04 5.80 21.55
N ILE A 95 18.03 4.95 21.31
CA ILE A 95 17.79 4.30 20.03
C ILE A 95 16.86 5.20 19.21
N PRO A 96 17.30 5.70 18.05
CA PRO A 96 16.45 6.53 17.23
C PRO A 96 15.39 5.69 16.49
N LEU A 97 14.18 6.24 16.42
CA LEU A 97 13.07 5.71 15.64
C LEU A 97 13.01 6.38 14.27
N VAL A 98 12.97 5.59 13.20
CA VAL A 98 12.52 6.01 11.88
C VAL A 98 11.12 5.44 11.66
N LEU A 99 10.22 6.22 11.08
CA LEU A 99 8.86 5.78 10.76
C LEU A 99 8.60 6.01 9.27
N THR A 100 8.21 4.96 8.56
CA THR A 100 7.56 5.12 7.25
C THR A 100 6.05 5.21 7.46
N VAL A 101 5.48 6.37 7.17
CA VAL A 101 4.03 6.60 7.18
C VAL A 101 3.46 6.10 5.85
N HIS A 102 3.08 4.83 5.84
CA HIS A 102 2.39 4.20 4.70
C HIS A 102 0.95 4.67 4.57
N ASP A 103 0.25 4.74 5.70
CA ASP A 103 -1.14 5.11 5.77
C ASP A 103 -1.32 6.30 6.70
N LEU A 104 -1.85 7.41 6.17
CA LEU A 104 -2.43 8.50 6.96
C LEU A 104 -3.81 8.13 7.48
N VAL A 105 -4.49 7.21 6.77
CA VAL A 105 -5.73 6.56 7.17
C VAL A 105 -5.61 5.10 6.81
N ASN A 106 -5.75 4.22 7.80
CA ASN A 106 -5.61 2.79 7.61
C ASN A 106 -6.78 2.23 6.77
N PRO A 107 -6.52 1.62 5.60
CA PRO A 107 -7.58 1.19 4.69
C PRO A 107 -8.36 -0.05 5.18
N HIS A 108 -7.96 -0.68 6.28
CA HIS A 108 -8.61 -1.84 6.87
C HIS A 108 -9.73 -1.48 7.86
N PHE A 109 -9.71 -0.27 8.41
CA PHE A 109 -10.65 0.17 9.44
C PHE A 109 -11.54 1.30 8.92
N ALA A 110 -12.86 1.15 9.11
CA ALA A 110 -13.82 2.19 8.72
C ALA A 110 -13.71 3.43 9.62
N ASP A 111 -13.45 3.23 10.90
CA ASP A 111 -13.15 4.30 11.85
C ASP A 111 -11.64 4.59 11.85
N PRO A 112 -11.20 5.79 11.45
CA PRO A 112 -9.78 6.15 11.46
C PRO A 112 -9.23 6.46 12.86
N ALA A 113 -10.07 6.63 13.88
CA ALA A 113 -9.67 7.21 15.16
C ALA A 113 -8.51 6.46 15.84
N ALA A 114 -8.55 5.12 15.85
CA ALA A 114 -7.50 4.30 16.46
C ALA A 114 -6.14 4.51 15.78
N HIS A 115 -6.10 4.40 14.45
CA HIS A 115 -4.89 4.61 13.66
C HIS A 115 -4.34 6.03 13.82
N LEU A 116 -5.23 7.03 13.80
CA LEU A 116 -4.84 8.41 14.02
C LEU A 116 -4.22 8.61 15.41
N ALA A 117 -4.82 8.04 16.45
CA ALA A 117 -4.28 8.12 17.81
C ALA A 117 -2.89 7.46 17.92
N GLN A 118 -2.62 6.39 17.17
CA GLN A 118 -1.29 5.79 17.08
C GLN A 118 -0.29 6.73 16.37
N LEU A 119 -0.69 7.37 15.27
CA LEU A 119 0.15 8.34 14.56
C LEU A 119 0.44 9.60 15.39
N GLU A 120 -0.50 10.06 16.22
CA GLU A 120 -0.26 11.18 17.16
C GLU A 120 0.88 10.89 18.16
N ILE A 121 1.20 9.62 18.40
CA ILE A 121 2.35 9.22 19.22
C ILE A 121 3.61 9.02 18.36
N LEU A 122 3.48 8.27 17.27
CA LEU A 122 4.62 7.82 16.48
C LEU A 122 5.26 8.95 15.66
N VAL A 123 4.45 9.81 15.03
CA VAL A 123 4.94 10.86 14.13
C VAL A 123 5.77 11.90 14.89
N PRO A 124 5.34 12.43 16.06
CA PRO A 124 6.17 13.33 16.84
C PRO A 124 7.43 12.67 17.42
N ALA A 125 7.35 11.40 17.82
CA ALA A 125 8.47 10.69 18.46
C ALA A 125 9.58 10.26 17.48
N ALA A 126 9.28 10.07 16.20
CA ALA A 126 10.25 9.61 15.23
C ALA A 126 11.37 10.66 14.99
N ALA A 127 12.62 10.20 14.94
CA ALA A 127 13.78 11.02 14.57
C ALA A 127 13.80 11.35 13.07
N ALA A 128 13.23 10.48 12.22
CA ALA A 128 12.96 10.77 10.82
C ALA A 128 11.66 10.13 10.34
N LEU A 129 10.99 10.81 9.43
CA LEU A 129 9.78 10.35 8.77
C LEU A 129 10.06 10.09 7.30
N ILE A 130 9.50 9.00 6.80
CA ILE A 130 9.47 8.65 5.38
C ILE A 130 7.99 8.52 4.97
N THR A 131 7.66 8.93 3.75
CA THR A 131 6.38 8.59 3.13
C THR A 131 6.58 8.43 1.61
N LEU A 132 5.54 8.08 0.87
CA LEU A 132 5.67 7.57 -0.49
C LEU A 132 5.31 8.59 -1.57
N THR A 133 4.58 9.65 -1.21
CA THR A 133 4.19 10.72 -2.14
C THR A 133 4.34 12.11 -1.51
N ASN A 134 4.39 13.13 -2.38
CA ASN A 134 4.41 14.53 -1.96
C ASN A 134 3.11 14.93 -1.28
N SER A 135 1.94 14.52 -1.78
CA SER A 135 0.66 14.77 -1.10
C SER A 135 0.63 14.24 0.33
N ALA A 136 1.14 13.03 0.57
CA ALA A 136 1.20 12.48 1.92
C ALA A 136 2.18 13.25 2.80
N ALA A 137 3.34 13.65 2.26
CA ALA A 137 4.31 14.47 2.99
C ALA A 137 3.74 15.84 3.37
N SER A 138 2.95 16.47 2.50
CA SER A 138 2.26 17.73 2.80
C SER A 138 1.27 17.56 3.94
N VAL A 139 0.45 16.48 3.94
CA VAL A 139 -0.46 16.22 5.06
C VAL A 139 0.30 15.98 6.36
N ILE A 140 1.46 15.30 6.31
CA ILE A 140 2.30 15.10 7.50
C ILE A 140 2.79 16.45 8.04
N LEU A 141 3.26 17.33 7.15
CA LEU A 141 3.73 18.66 7.51
C LEU A 141 2.61 19.51 8.10
N ASP A 142 1.45 19.55 7.44
CA ASP A 142 0.31 20.38 7.86
C ASP A 142 -0.24 19.94 9.22
N ARG A 143 -0.30 18.62 9.47
CA ARG A 143 -0.91 18.07 10.68
C ARG A 143 0.03 18.03 11.88
N TRP A 144 1.29 17.63 11.68
CA TRP A 144 2.24 17.43 12.78
C TRP A 144 3.39 18.43 12.79
N GLY A 145 3.50 19.33 11.80
CA GLY A 145 4.62 20.25 11.67
C GLY A 145 5.96 19.53 11.38
N ARG A 146 5.91 18.29 10.87
CA ARG A 146 7.08 17.45 10.65
C ARG A 146 7.32 17.22 9.16
N GLN A 147 8.58 17.36 8.73
CA GLN A 147 8.97 17.05 7.36
C GLN A 147 9.20 15.53 7.20
N ALA A 148 8.66 14.96 6.13
CA ALA A 148 8.92 13.59 5.70
C ALA A 148 9.80 13.57 4.45
N THR A 149 10.75 12.64 4.40
CA THR A 149 11.48 12.32 3.16
C THR A 149 10.57 11.47 2.27
N VAL A 150 10.35 11.91 1.03
CA VAL A 150 9.54 11.15 0.07
C VAL A 150 10.42 10.12 -0.61
N ILE A 151 10.11 8.84 -0.41
CA ILE A 151 10.78 7.71 -1.05
C ILE A 151 9.69 6.86 -1.72
N PRO A 152 9.70 6.72 -3.07
CA PRO A 152 8.62 6.06 -3.78
C PRO A 152 8.48 4.60 -3.38
N HIS A 153 7.29 4.05 -3.56
CA HIS A 153 7.06 2.63 -3.34
C HIS A 153 7.98 1.80 -4.25
N PRO A 154 8.68 0.76 -3.73
CA PRO A 154 9.44 -0.14 -4.58
C PRO A 154 8.51 -0.94 -5.50
N HIS A 155 9.07 -1.70 -6.44
CA HIS A 155 8.24 -2.62 -7.20
C HIS A 155 7.49 -3.62 -6.32
N ILE A 156 6.32 -4.04 -6.78
CA ILE A 156 5.51 -5.10 -6.16
C ILE A 156 5.74 -6.41 -6.90
N VAL A 157 5.72 -6.36 -8.23
CA VAL A 157 5.87 -7.56 -9.06
C VAL A 157 7.35 -7.97 -9.09
N PRO A 158 7.68 -9.27 -9.10
CA PRO A 158 9.06 -9.72 -9.26
C PRO A 158 9.68 -9.17 -10.56
N LEU A 159 10.93 -8.69 -10.50
CA LEU A 159 11.61 -8.10 -11.66
C LEU A 159 11.66 -9.04 -12.86
N SER A 160 11.78 -10.35 -12.64
CA SER A 160 11.78 -11.38 -13.68
C SER A 160 10.45 -11.52 -14.43
N ARG A 161 9.34 -11.08 -13.81
CA ARG A 161 8.00 -11.11 -14.40
C ARG A 161 7.66 -9.84 -15.17
N MET A 162 8.42 -8.77 -14.97
CA MET A 162 8.23 -7.49 -15.64
C MET A 162 8.67 -7.56 -17.10
N GLY A 163 7.72 -7.85 -17.99
CA GLY A 163 7.94 -7.91 -19.43
C GLY A 163 7.30 -6.76 -20.20
N ARG A 164 7.31 -6.88 -21.53
CA ARG A 164 6.41 -6.10 -22.38
C ARG A 164 4.99 -6.65 -22.17
N ARG A 165 4.02 -5.77 -21.99
CA ARG A 165 2.61 -6.16 -21.95
C ARG A 165 2.25 -6.91 -23.25
N ALA A 166 1.43 -7.96 -23.13
CA ALA A 166 0.85 -8.62 -24.30
C ALA A 166 0.02 -7.61 -25.12
N THR A 167 -0.05 -7.83 -26.43
CA THR A 167 -0.89 -6.99 -27.30
C THR A 167 -2.34 -7.03 -26.79
N PRO A 168 -3.05 -5.87 -26.73
CA PRO A 168 -4.46 -5.85 -26.37
C PRO A 168 -5.27 -6.85 -27.20
N GLY A 169 -6.27 -7.47 -26.60
CA GLY A 169 -7.22 -8.32 -27.32
C GLY A 169 -8.24 -7.50 -28.12
N ASP A 170 -9.19 -8.18 -28.77
CA ASP A 170 -10.24 -7.55 -29.58
C ASP A 170 -11.21 -6.67 -28.76
N LYS A 171 -11.19 -6.82 -27.43
CA LYS A 171 -12.04 -6.07 -26.50
C LYS A 171 -11.19 -5.29 -25.52
N PHE A 172 -11.68 -4.11 -25.13
CA PHE A 172 -11.09 -3.31 -24.08
C PHE A 172 -11.70 -3.70 -22.73
N VAL A 173 -10.91 -4.29 -21.83
CA VAL A 173 -11.42 -4.82 -20.56
C VAL A 173 -11.17 -3.82 -19.42
N ILE A 174 -12.25 -3.35 -18.82
CA ILE A 174 -12.25 -2.55 -17.60
C ILE A 174 -12.41 -3.50 -16.41
N GLY A 175 -11.41 -3.58 -15.53
CA GLY A 175 -11.46 -4.36 -14.30
C GLY A 175 -11.82 -3.52 -13.09
N VAL A 176 -12.85 -3.94 -12.35
CA VAL A 176 -13.21 -3.42 -11.02
C VAL A 176 -13.20 -4.59 -10.03
N HIS A 177 -12.27 -4.56 -9.08
CA HIS A 177 -12.11 -5.65 -8.12
C HIS A 177 -12.71 -5.30 -6.76
N ALA A 178 -13.82 -5.95 -6.39
CA ALA A 178 -14.53 -5.77 -5.13
C ALA A 178 -13.83 -6.47 -3.94
N LYS A 179 -13.07 -7.54 -4.22
CA LYS A 179 -12.39 -8.36 -3.19
C LYS A 179 -13.42 -8.85 -2.16
N SER A 180 -13.04 -8.83 -0.89
CA SER A 180 -13.88 -9.10 0.28
C SER A 180 -14.58 -7.86 0.83
N LEU A 181 -14.69 -6.77 0.06
CA LEU A 181 -15.19 -5.46 0.52
C LEU A 181 -14.48 -4.93 1.78
N ARG A 182 -13.13 -4.94 1.75
CA ARG A 182 -12.31 -4.25 2.76
C ARG A 182 -12.87 -2.85 3.03
N ALA A 183 -12.70 -2.31 4.24
CA ALA A 183 -13.34 -1.05 4.67
C ALA A 183 -13.24 0.09 3.66
N ASN A 184 -12.08 0.27 3.02
CA ASN A 184 -11.90 1.32 2.02
C ASN A 184 -12.43 1.02 0.61
N ILE A 185 -12.89 -0.20 0.32
CA ILE A 185 -13.37 -0.62 -0.99
C ILE A 185 -14.90 -0.45 -1.03
N ASP A 186 -15.37 0.36 -1.98
CA ASP A 186 -16.79 0.57 -2.26
C ASP A 186 -17.04 0.57 -3.78
N PRO A 187 -17.25 -0.62 -4.38
CA PRO A 187 -17.38 -0.77 -5.83
C PRO A 187 -18.75 -0.33 -6.34
N LEU A 188 -19.78 -0.33 -5.49
CA LEU A 188 -21.17 -0.14 -5.95
C LEU A 188 -21.39 1.24 -6.62
N PRO A 189 -20.91 2.37 -6.07
CA PRO A 189 -21.03 3.66 -6.76
C PRO A 189 -20.34 3.66 -8.13
N VAL A 190 -19.14 3.09 -8.22
CA VAL A 190 -18.36 2.99 -9.47
C VAL A 190 -19.12 2.15 -10.50
N LEU A 191 -19.56 0.96 -10.12
CA LEU A 191 -20.29 0.04 -11.01
C LEU A 191 -21.63 0.63 -11.48
N THR A 192 -22.35 1.30 -10.58
CA THR A 192 -23.64 1.94 -10.89
C THR A 192 -23.46 3.11 -11.87
N ALA A 193 -22.39 3.89 -11.73
CA ALA A 193 -22.08 5.00 -12.62
C ALA A 193 -21.58 4.55 -14.01
N LEU A 194 -20.90 3.40 -14.09
CA LEU A 194 -20.41 2.86 -15.37
C LEU A 194 -21.50 2.19 -16.19
N LEU A 195 -22.40 1.43 -15.55
CA LEU A 195 -23.35 0.53 -16.23
C LEU A 195 -24.17 1.21 -17.35
N PRO A 196 -24.79 2.39 -17.15
CA PRO A 196 -25.58 3.03 -18.21
C PRO A 196 -24.74 3.48 -19.41
N GLY A 197 -23.45 3.75 -19.21
CA GLY A 197 -22.55 4.25 -20.25
C GLY A 197 -21.88 3.15 -21.08
N LEU A 198 -22.01 1.87 -20.70
CA LEU A 198 -21.37 0.77 -21.41
C LEU A 198 -21.93 0.59 -22.83
N THR A 199 -23.23 0.82 -23.03
CA THR A 199 -23.88 0.69 -24.35
C THR A 199 -23.32 1.66 -25.38
N ASP A 200 -22.76 2.79 -24.95
CA ASP A 200 -22.14 3.80 -25.82
C ASP A 200 -20.66 3.50 -26.12
N LEU A 201 -20.13 2.40 -25.57
CA LEU A 201 -18.73 2.00 -25.65
C LEU A 201 -18.61 0.62 -26.33
N PRO A 202 -18.77 0.53 -27.66
CA PRO A 202 -18.65 -0.73 -28.37
C PRO A 202 -17.25 -1.33 -28.19
N GLY A 203 -17.17 -2.64 -28.01
CA GLY A 203 -15.92 -3.35 -27.75
C GLY A 203 -15.40 -3.26 -26.31
N VAL A 204 -16.07 -2.52 -25.42
CA VAL A 204 -15.72 -2.49 -23.99
C VAL A 204 -16.44 -3.58 -23.22
N VAL A 205 -15.71 -4.22 -22.30
CA VAL A 205 -16.24 -5.17 -21.31
C VAL A 205 -15.89 -4.68 -19.91
N LEU A 206 -16.88 -4.64 -19.02
CA LEU A 206 -16.70 -4.44 -17.59
C LEU A 206 -16.60 -5.79 -16.91
N ARG A 207 -15.40 -6.13 -16.42
CA ARG A 207 -15.14 -7.29 -15.58
C ARG A 207 -15.20 -6.88 -14.10
N VAL A 208 -16.00 -7.60 -13.33
CA VAL A 208 -16.21 -7.37 -11.89
C VAL A 208 -15.77 -8.61 -11.13
N ASP A 209 -14.69 -8.50 -10.37
CA ASP A 209 -14.14 -9.60 -9.58
C ASP A 209 -14.56 -9.47 -8.11
N VAL A 210 -15.19 -10.51 -7.56
CA VAL A 210 -15.76 -10.52 -6.20
C VAL A 210 -15.41 -11.81 -5.48
N HIS A 211 -15.10 -11.71 -4.18
CA HIS A 211 -14.87 -12.91 -3.40
C HIS A 211 -16.19 -13.58 -2.96
N PRO A 212 -16.23 -14.93 -2.82
CA PRO A 212 -17.43 -15.67 -2.44
C PRO A 212 -18.10 -15.21 -1.14
N GLU A 213 -17.34 -14.72 -0.16
CA GLU A 213 -17.88 -14.25 1.12
C GLU A 213 -18.91 -13.14 0.97
N VAL A 214 -18.71 -12.24 0.01
CA VAL A 214 -19.60 -11.09 -0.25
C VAL A 214 -20.96 -11.54 -0.79
N LEU A 215 -21.02 -12.73 -1.39
CA LEU A 215 -22.23 -13.28 -1.98
C LEU A 215 -23.06 -14.11 -0.98
N ARG A 216 -22.55 -14.36 0.23
CA ARG A 216 -23.29 -15.10 1.26
C ARG A 216 -24.48 -14.27 1.74
N GLU A 217 -25.66 -14.88 1.81
CA GLU A 217 -26.88 -14.21 2.30
C GLU A 217 -26.79 -13.83 3.78
N THR A 218 -25.95 -14.54 4.54
CA THR A 218 -25.66 -14.26 5.96
C THR A 218 -24.76 -13.03 6.16
N ASP A 219 -24.18 -12.46 5.10
CA ASP A 219 -23.43 -11.22 5.19
C ASP A 219 -24.39 -10.02 5.14
N HIS A 220 -24.55 -9.40 6.30
CA HIS A 220 -25.43 -8.26 6.53
C HIS A 220 -24.76 -6.90 6.30
N ASP A 221 -23.52 -6.84 5.79
CA ASP A 221 -22.95 -5.57 5.34
C ASP A 221 -23.87 -4.95 4.26
N PRO A 222 -24.38 -3.72 4.46
CA PRO A 222 -25.21 -3.04 3.46
C PRO A 222 -24.54 -2.92 2.09
N ARG A 223 -23.20 -2.79 2.05
CA ARG A 223 -22.41 -2.74 0.81
C ARG A 223 -22.45 -4.08 0.08
N ALA A 224 -22.31 -5.18 0.82
CA ALA A 224 -22.42 -6.54 0.27
C ALA A 224 -23.83 -6.79 -0.28
N THR A 225 -24.86 -6.39 0.47
CA THR A 225 -26.27 -6.48 0.05
C THR A 225 -26.53 -5.67 -1.23
N GLY A 226 -26.02 -4.44 -1.29
CA GLY A 226 -26.12 -3.58 -2.47
C GLY A 226 -25.42 -4.19 -3.70
N LEU A 227 -24.19 -4.70 -3.51
CA LEU A 227 -23.43 -5.33 -4.59
C LEU A 227 -24.11 -6.61 -5.11
N ARG A 228 -24.66 -7.46 -4.23
CA ARG A 228 -25.44 -8.64 -4.65
C ARG A 228 -26.63 -8.27 -5.53
N ARG A 229 -27.38 -7.23 -5.15
CA ARG A 229 -28.51 -6.73 -5.97
C ARG A 229 -28.04 -6.22 -7.33
N TRP A 230 -26.93 -5.47 -7.36
CA TRP A 230 -26.35 -4.98 -8.61
C TRP A 230 -25.90 -6.12 -9.52
N ILE A 231 -25.22 -7.13 -8.97
CA ILE A 231 -24.78 -8.34 -9.70
C ILE A 231 -25.97 -9.06 -10.33
N LEU A 232 -27.05 -9.27 -9.57
CA LEU A 232 -28.26 -9.91 -10.08
C LEU A 232 -28.89 -9.13 -11.23
N ALA A 233 -28.93 -7.80 -11.14
CA ALA A 233 -29.46 -6.95 -12.20
C ALA A 233 -28.56 -6.89 -13.45
N ALA A 234 -27.25 -7.00 -13.28
CA ALA A 234 -26.27 -6.89 -14.36
C ALA A 234 -25.93 -8.23 -15.04
N ARG A 235 -26.37 -9.38 -14.49
CA ARG A 235 -25.96 -10.73 -14.93
C ARG A 235 -26.22 -11.01 -16.42
N ASP A 236 -27.29 -10.45 -16.96
CA ASP A 236 -27.74 -10.67 -18.35
C ASP A 236 -27.21 -9.57 -19.30
N HIS A 237 -26.42 -8.62 -18.78
CA HIS A 237 -25.84 -7.54 -19.56
C HIS A 237 -24.65 -8.03 -20.40
N ARG A 238 -24.73 -7.87 -21.72
CA ARG A 238 -23.77 -8.45 -22.69
C ARG A 238 -22.33 -7.96 -22.54
N GLN A 239 -22.13 -6.79 -21.93
CA GLN A 239 -20.81 -6.18 -21.70
C GLN A 239 -20.34 -6.31 -20.25
N VAL A 240 -21.08 -7.00 -19.38
CA VAL A 240 -20.66 -7.22 -17.98
C VAL A 240 -20.24 -8.67 -17.81
N GLN A 241 -19.07 -8.89 -17.20
CA GLN A 241 -18.56 -10.18 -16.79
C GLN A 241 -18.39 -10.16 -15.27
N ILE A 242 -18.93 -11.16 -14.59
CA ILE A 242 -18.89 -11.26 -13.14
C ILE A 242 -18.09 -12.50 -12.79
N GLU A 243 -16.93 -12.29 -12.17
CA GLU A 243 -16.00 -13.34 -11.81
C GLU A 243 -16.02 -13.52 -10.28
N VAL A 244 -16.36 -14.73 -9.84
CA VAL A 244 -16.42 -15.08 -8.41
C VAL A 244 -15.28 -16.02 -8.10
N HIS A 245 -14.32 -15.59 -7.30
CA HIS A 245 -13.15 -16.39 -6.97
C HIS A 245 -12.59 -16.06 -5.58
N PRO A 246 -11.97 -17.02 -4.87
CA PRO A 246 -11.27 -16.72 -3.62
C PRO A 246 -10.09 -15.76 -3.87
N ARG A 247 -9.44 -15.29 -2.79
CA ARG A 247 -8.23 -14.47 -2.91
C ARG A 247 -7.23 -15.12 -3.87
N LEU A 248 -6.81 -14.36 -4.88
CA LEU A 248 -5.79 -14.78 -5.84
C LEU A 248 -4.43 -14.90 -5.13
N ASP A 249 -3.67 -15.92 -5.50
CA ASP A 249 -2.23 -15.92 -5.24
C ASP A 249 -1.52 -14.88 -6.13
N ASP A 250 -0.22 -14.68 -5.91
CA ASP A 250 0.56 -13.65 -6.60
C ASP A 250 0.57 -13.86 -8.13
N ASP A 251 0.78 -15.08 -8.61
CA ASP A 251 0.84 -15.37 -10.05
C ASP A 251 -0.52 -15.17 -10.72
N GLN A 252 -1.60 -15.61 -10.06
CA GLN A 252 -2.96 -15.38 -10.49
C GLN A 252 -3.30 -13.88 -10.54
N LEU A 253 -2.86 -13.11 -9.53
CA LEU A 253 -3.03 -11.67 -9.50
C LEU A 253 -2.29 -10.97 -10.65
N TRP A 254 -1.05 -11.36 -10.94
CA TRP A 254 -0.30 -10.80 -12.06
C TRP A 254 -0.97 -11.10 -13.40
N ASN A 255 -1.43 -12.34 -13.59
CA ASN A 255 -2.17 -12.73 -14.79
C ASN A 255 -3.47 -11.93 -14.93
N TYR A 256 -4.22 -11.75 -13.85
CA TYR A 256 -5.42 -10.91 -13.84
C TYR A 256 -5.10 -9.47 -14.27
N LEU A 257 -4.12 -8.83 -13.63
CA LEU A 257 -3.78 -7.43 -13.93
C LEU A 257 -3.29 -7.25 -15.38
N GLN A 258 -2.60 -8.24 -15.94
CA GLN A 258 -2.19 -8.24 -17.34
C GLN A 258 -3.36 -8.45 -18.31
N SER A 259 -4.42 -9.16 -17.87
CA SER A 259 -5.60 -9.46 -18.68
C SER A 259 -6.56 -8.28 -18.87
N ILE A 260 -6.44 -7.22 -18.05
CA ILE A 260 -7.31 -6.03 -18.10
C ILE A 260 -6.58 -4.83 -18.71
N ASP A 261 -7.31 -4.01 -19.47
CA ASP A 261 -6.78 -2.80 -20.11
C ASP A 261 -6.77 -1.58 -19.20
N LEU A 262 -7.78 -1.48 -18.33
CA LEU A 262 -7.95 -0.43 -17.34
C LEU A 262 -8.38 -1.03 -15.99
N CYS A 263 -7.59 -0.78 -14.96
CA CYS A 263 -7.98 -1.02 -13.57
C CYS A 263 -8.58 0.26 -12.98
N ILE A 264 -9.85 0.22 -12.61
CA ILE A 264 -10.47 1.32 -11.85
C ILE A 264 -10.43 0.93 -10.37
N LEU A 265 -9.83 1.77 -9.53
CA LEU A 265 -9.74 1.51 -8.09
C LEU A 265 -11.01 2.03 -7.39
N PRO A 266 -11.90 1.16 -6.87
CA PRO A 266 -13.13 1.60 -6.22
C PRO A 266 -12.88 1.98 -4.75
N TYR A 267 -11.90 2.84 -4.48
CA TYR A 267 -11.51 3.17 -3.12
C TYR A 267 -12.24 4.42 -2.62
N GLY A 268 -12.90 4.33 -1.45
CA GLY A 268 -13.53 5.45 -0.77
C GLY A 268 -12.55 6.31 0.03
N PHE A 269 -11.49 5.69 0.57
CA PHE A 269 -10.43 6.37 1.33
C PHE A 269 -9.12 5.57 1.29
N GLY A 270 -8.09 6.07 1.97
CA GLY A 270 -6.75 5.46 2.12
C GLY A 270 -5.66 6.42 1.67
N THR A 271 -4.40 5.95 1.63
CA THR A 271 -3.25 6.82 1.29
C THR A 271 -2.54 6.35 0.03
N HIS A 272 -1.94 5.16 0.06
CA HIS A 272 -1.20 4.59 -1.06
C HIS A 272 -1.76 3.21 -1.44
N SER A 273 -1.40 2.70 -2.62
CA SER A 273 -1.87 1.42 -3.14
C SER A 273 -0.74 0.62 -3.77
N GLY A 274 -0.40 -0.53 -3.18
CA GLY A 274 0.46 -1.52 -3.84
C GLY A 274 -0.20 -2.16 -5.08
N TRP A 275 -1.52 -2.21 -5.14
CA TRP A 275 -2.24 -2.67 -6.34
C TRP A 275 -2.00 -1.75 -7.54
N LEU A 276 -1.93 -0.44 -7.29
CA LEU A 276 -1.58 0.56 -8.30
C LEU A 276 -0.14 0.37 -8.77
N GLU A 277 0.80 0.16 -7.84
CA GLU A 277 2.20 -0.12 -8.19
C GLU A 277 2.35 -1.40 -9.03
N ALA A 278 1.58 -2.45 -8.73
CA ALA A 278 1.56 -3.66 -9.54
C ALA A 278 1.02 -3.41 -10.96
N CYS A 279 -0.02 -2.57 -11.11
CA CYS A 279 -0.48 -2.14 -12.42
C CYS A 279 0.63 -1.41 -13.20
N VAL A 280 1.37 -0.51 -12.55
CA VAL A 280 2.52 0.18 -13.18
C VAL A 280 3.60 -0.80 -13.62
N ASP A 281 3.92 -1.78 -12.76
CA ASP A 281 4.92 -2.82 -13.07
C ASP A 281 4.55 -3.66 -14.31
N LEU A 282 3.25 -3.91 -14.50
CA LEU A 282 2.69 -4.73 -15.57
C LEU A 282 2.23 -3.93 -16.80
N GLY A 283 2.28 -2.59 -16.74
CA GLY A 283 1.81 -1.72 -17.82
C GLY A 283 0.29 -1.65 -17.97
N THR A 284 -0.45 -1.84 -16.88
CA THR A 284 -1.91 -1.75 -16.82
C THR A 284 -2.35 -0.33 -16.51
N ALA A 285 -3.30 0.19 -17.30
CA ALA A 285 -3.81 1.54 -17.09
C ALA A 285 -4.54 1.60 -15.75
N VAL A 286 -4.46 2.73 -15.06
CA VAL A 286 -5.14 2.91 -13.77
C VAL A 286 -5.92 4.21 -13.77
N LEU A 287 -7.16 4.12 -13.28
CA LEU A 287 -8.00 5.27 -12.95
C LEU A 287 -8.32 5.22 -11.46
N VAL A 288 -7.92 6.28 -10.74
CA VAL A 288 -7.98 6.34 -9.27
C VAL A 288 -9.07 7.30 -8.79
N PRO A 289 -9.59 7.17 -7.57
CA PRO A 289 -10.45 8.20 -6.99
C PRO A 289 -9.62 9.45 -6.66
N ALA A 290 -10.29 10.60 -6.55
CA ALA A 290 -9.67 11.83 -6.05
C ALA A 290 -9.33 11.80 -4.54
N ALA A 291 -9.71 10.73 -3.83
CA ALA A 291 -9.40 10.52 -2.43
C ALA A 291 -7.94 10.05 -2.23
N GLY A 292 -7.40 10.28 -1.04
CA GLY A 292 -6.06 9.79 -0.67
C GLY A 292 -4.93 10.41 -1.49
N SER A 293 -3.84 9.66 -1.63
CA SER A 293 -2.63 10.08 -2.36
C SER A 293 -2.37 9.24 -3.62
N TYR A 294 -3.39 8.51 -4.10
CA TYR A 294 -3.24 7.56 -5.21
C TYR A 294 -2.82 8.23 -6.53
N SER A 295 -3.33 9.44 -6.82
CA SER A 295 -2.97 10.15 -8.06
C SER A 295 -1.50 10.61 -8.07
N ASP A 296 -0.92 10.85 -6.89
CA ASP A 296 0.48 11.26 -6.76
C ASP A 296 1.44 10.07 -6.95
N GLN A 297 0.95 8.82 -6.86
CA GLN A 297 1.69 7.66 -7.34
C GLN A 297 1.67 7.67 -8.87
N HIS A 298 2.76 8.09 -9.50
CA HIS A 298 2.94 8.08 -10.96
C HIS A 298 1.99 8.99 -11.77
N GLY A 299 1.23 9.90 -11.15
CA GLY A 299 0.46 10.92 -11.87
C GLY A 299 -0.82 10.41 -12.55
N HIS A 300 -1.48 9.40 -12.01
CA HIS A 300 -2.66 8.78 -12.64
C HIS A 300 -3.86 9.73 -12.77
N PRO A 301 -4.69 9.57 -13.82
CA PRO A 301 -5.96 10.29 -13.93
C PRO A 301 -6.91 9.91 -12.79
N ARG A 302 -7.76 10.86 -12.41
CA ARG A 302 -8.71 10.70 -11.30
C ARG A 302 -10.15 11.01 -11.68
N TYR A 303 -11.08 10.32 -11.01
CA TYR A 303 -12.50 10.69 -10.98
C TYR A 303 -12.85 11.36 -9.65
N GLY A 304 -13.83 12.26 -9.67
CA GLY A 304 -14.21 13.09 -8.53
C GLY A 304 -15.03 12.35 -7.46
N PRO A 305 -15.27 13.00 -6.31
CA PRO A 305 -16.14 12.48 -5.26
C PRO A 305 -17.51 12.07 -5.81
N GLY A 306 -18.10 11.01 -5.25
CA GLY A 306 -19.38 10.47 -5.71
C GLY A 306 -19.37 10.04 -7.17
N THR A 307 -18.22 9.60 -7.70
CA THR A 307 -18.01 9.18 -9.11
C THR A 307 -18.15 10.29 -10.16
N THR A 308 -18.07 11.57 -9.74
CA THR A 308 -18.17 12.71 -10.66
C THR A 308 -17.14 12.62 -11.79
N GLY A 309 -17.61 12.69 -13.04
CA GLY A 309 -16.78 12.62 -14.24
C GLY A 309 -16.19 11.25 -14.55
N LEU A 310 -16.57 10.18 -13.84
CA LEU A 310 -16.03 8.83 -14.03
C LEU A 310 -16.20 8.34 -15.48
N LEU A 311 -17.42 8.42 -16.02
CA LEU A 311 -17.71 7.91 -17.36
C LEU A 311 -16.96 8.68 -18.45
N ASP A 312 -16.84 10.00 -18.33
CA ASP A 312 -16.09 10.82 -19.30
C ASP A 312 -14.59 10.50 -19.26
N ARG A 313 -14.03 10.24 -18.08
CA ARG A 313 -12.64 9.77 -17.95
C ARG A 313 -12.46 8.40 -18.58
N VAL A 314 -13.40 7.48 -18.36
CA VAL A 314 -13.36 6.16 -19.02
C VAL A 314 -13.42 6.29 -20.53
N ARG A 315 -14.33 7.11 -21.08
CA ARG A 315 -14.40 7.36 -22.54
C ARG A 315 -13.09 7.89 -23.10
N ALA A 316 -12.47 8.85 -22.42
CA ALA A 316 -11.17 9.39 -22.82
C ALA A 316 -10.05 8.33 -22.79
N ILE A 317 -10.02 7.49 -21.75
CA ILE A 317 -9.01 6.42 -21.60
C ILE A 317 -9.23 5.29 -22.61
N VAL A 318 -10.48 4.95 -22.96
CA VAL A 318 -10.78 3.98 -24.01
C VAL A 318 -10.27 4.48 -25.36
N ALA A 319 -10.41 5.78 -25.64
CA ALA A 319 -9.91 6.40 -26.86
C ALA A 319 -8.37 6.52 -26.90
N ASP A 320 -7.74 6.79 -25.75
CA ASP A 320 -6.27 6.81 -25.59
C ASP A 320 -5.86 6.12 -24.28
N PRO A 321 -5.59 4.80 -24.31
CA PRO A 321 -5.19 4.04 -23.12
C PRO A 321 -3.83 4.49 -22.56
N GLY A 322 -2.99 5.14 -23.37
CA GLY A 322 -1.69 5.67 -22.95
C GLY A 322 -1.83 6.75 -21.87
N SER A 323 -2.90 7.54 -21.93
CA SER A 323 -3.19 8.62 -20.97
C SER A 323 -3.31 8.17 -19.50
N ALA A 324 -3.59 6.88 -19.26
CA ALA A 324 -3.72 6.28 -17.94
C ALA A 324 -2.61 5.25 -17.64
N ARG A 325 -1.62 5.11 -18.52
CA ARG A 325 -0.48 4.19 -18.40
C ARG A 325 0.81 5.00 -18.23
N PRO A 326 1.21 5.32 -16.98
CA PRO A 326 2.49 6.00 -16.78
C PRO A 326 3.64 5.12 -17.27
N ALA A 327 4.74 5.76 -17.67
CA ALA A 327 5.95 5.06 -18.05
C ALA A 327 6.46 4.24 -16.85
N ARG A 328 6.65 2.93 -17.04
CA ARG A 328 7.20 2.07 -15.99
C ARG A 328 8.64 2.53 -15.67
N PRO A 329 8.96 2.86 -14.41
CA PRO A 329 10.33 3.19 -14.02
C PRO A 329 11.30 2.03 -14.29
N ASP A 330 12.60 2.31 -14.39
CA ASP A 330 13.62 1.27 -14.19
C ASP A 330 13.55 0.81 -12.74
N ARG A 331 12.75 -0.22 -12.47
CA ARG A 331 12.52 -0.72 -11.10
C ARG A 331 13.77 -1.28 -10.44
N ALA A 332 14.73 -1.78 -11.22
CA ALA A 332 16.00 -2.24 -10.67
C ALA A 332 16.86 -1.04 -10.23
N GLY A 333 16.96 0.00 -11.07
CA GLY A 333 17.57 1.28 -10.71
C GLY A 333 16.90 1.96 -9.52
N GLN A 334 15.57 2.06 -9.55
CA GLN A 334 14.77 2.63 -8.48
C GLN A 334 14.97 1.89 -7.15
N ARG A 335 15.09 0.56 -7.16
CA ARG A 335 15.36 -0.22 -5.95
C ARG A 335 16.73 0.13 -5.33
N ARG A 336 17.76 0.32 -6.15
CA ARG A 336 19.09 0.79 -5.69
C ARG A 336 19.00 2.20 -5.12
N GLU A 337 18.28 3.09 -5.78
CA GLU A 337 18.06 4.47 -5.30
C GLU A 337 17.32 4.48 -3.96
N ILE A 338 16.22 3.73 -3.84
CA ILE A 338 15.46 3.57 -2.59
C ILE A 338 16.39 3.10 -1.46
N ALA A 339 17.22 2.07 -1.70
CA ALA A 339 18.14 1.56 -0.70
C ALA A 339 19.16 2.62 -0.27
N ALA A 340 19.75 3.34 -1.22
CA ALA A 340 20.70 4.42 -0.96
C ALA A 340 20.06 5.58 -0.18
N THR A 341 18.83 5.99 -0.52
CA THR A 341 18.12 7.06 0.19
C THR A 341 17.78 6.65 1.62
N HIS A 342 17.39 5.38 1.85
CA HIS A 342 17.20 4.86 3.22
C HIS A 342 18.51 4.90 4.02
N GLU A 343 19.63 4.46 3.43
CA GLU A 343 20.94 4.55 4.08
C GLU A 343 21.29 5.99 4.48
N GLN A 344 21.04 6.96 3.59
CA GLN A 344 21.27 8.39 3.87
C GLN A 344 20.42 8.87 5.05
N VAL A 345 19.15 8.48 5.12
CA VAL A 345 18.26 8.79 6.25
C VAL A 345 18.82 8.21 7.55
N TYR A 346 19.23 6.95 7.54
CA TYR A 346 19.81 6.28 8.71
C TYR A 346 21.10 6.95 9.18
N ARG A 347 22.04 7.23 8.26
CA ARG A 347 23.29 7.93 8.59
C ARG A 347 23.05 9.35 9.12
N ARG A 348 22.02 10.05 8.66
CA ARG A 348 21.64 11.37 9.19
C ARG A 348 21.16 11.24 10.63
N VAL A 349 20.22 10.34 10.89
CA VAL A 349 19.62 10.13 12.22
C VAL A 349 20.66 9.69 13.25
N LEU A 350 21.54 8.75 12.89
CA LEU A 350 22.61 8.28 13.77
C LEU A 350 23.66 9.35 14.09
N ARG A 351 23.89 10.33 13.21
CA ARG A 351 24.76 11.47 13.49
C ARG A 351 24.11 12.43 14.49
N GLN A 352 22.83 12.74 14.30
CA GLN A 352 22.08 13.64 15.18
C GLN A 352 21.99 13.11 16.61
N GLY A 353 21.69 11.81 16.78
CA GLY A 353 21.59 11.20 18.10
C GLY A 353 22.89 11.17 18.90
N ARG A 354 24.06 11.31 18.26
CA ARG A 354 25.36 11.41 18.93
C ARG A 354 25.66 12.83 19.39
N SER A 355 25.32 13.84 18.58
CA SER A 355 25.48 15.25 18.94
C SER A 355 24.57 15.72 20.07
N SER A 356 23.52 14.96 20.43
CA SER A 356 22.68 15.24 21.61
C SER A 356 23.16 14.56 22.89
N LYS A 357 24.23 13.74 22.83
CA LYS A 357 24.84 13.06 23.99
C LYS A 357 26.17 13.68 24.42
N GLU A 358 26.76 14.55 23.59
CA GLU A 358 27.86 15.46 23.93
C GLU A 358 27.28 16.79 24.43
#